data_AF-A0A7U9L2S5-F1
#
_entry.id   AF-A0A7U9L2S5-F1
#
_cell.length_a   1.000
_cell.length_b   1.000
_cell.length_c   1.000
_cell.angle_alpha   90.00
_cell.angle_beta   90.00
_cell.angle_gamma   90.00
#
_symmetry.space_group_name_H-M   'P 1'
#
loop_
_entity.id
_entity.type
_entity.pdbx_description
1 polymer ?
#
loop_
_entity_poly.entity_id
_entity_poly.type
_entity_poly.pdbx_seq_one_letter_code
_entity_poly.pdbx_strand_id
1 'polypeptide(L)'
;MIVCGLLAARATIRAGAAAATANEAAGRTAAAPASRSADLAVLTATVARVDQENAALRTRMSRMESLVRACSWTVDGLYRWARNPVGDPPAPHRLVQEYNDTGS
;
A
#
# COMPACT_ATOMS: atom_id res chain seq x y z
N MET A 1 -22.20 -8.64 68.19
CA MET A 1 -22.84 -8.25 66.91
C MET A 1 -22.01 -7.30 66.04
N ILE A 2 -21.29 -6.31 66.59
CA ILE A 2 -20.56 -5.28 65.81
C ILE A 2 -19.42 -5.86 64.94
N VAL A 3 -18.71 -6.88 65.43
CA VAL A 3 -17.59 -7.51 64.72
C VAL A 3 -18.04 -8.25 63.46
N CYS A 4 -19.18 -8.95 63.51
CA CYS A 4 -19.75 -9.66 62.35
C CYS A 4 -20.17 -8.68 61.24
N GLY A 5 -20.75 -7.53 61.60
CA GLY A 5 -21.12 -6.49 60.64
C GLY A 5 -19.90 -5.86 59.95
N LEU A 6 -18.82 -5.61 60.69
CA LEU A 6 -17.58 -5.06 60.13
C LEU A 6 -16.88 -6.04 59.18
N LEU A 7 -16.88 -7.33 59.52
CA LEU A 7 -16.32 -8.38 58.68
C LEU A 7 -17.17 -8.59 57.41
N ALA A 8 -18.50 -8.59 57.53
CA ALA A 8 -19.40 -8.65 56.39
C ALA A 8 -19.22 -7.45 55.45
N ALA A 9 -19.18 -6.22 55.99
CA ALA A 9 -18.94 -5.02 55.21
C ALA A 9 -17.60 -5.05 54.47
N ARG A 10 -16.52 -5.51 55.13
CA ARG A 10 -15.21 -5.69 54.49
C ARG A 10 -15.22 -6.76 53.41
N ALA A 11 -15.96 -7.85 53.61
CA ALA A 11 -16.12 -8.90 52.62
C ALA A 11 -16.86 -8.38 51.38
N THR A 12 -17.94 -7.62 51.56
CA THR A 12 -18.71 -7.02 50.46
C THR A 12 -17.89 -6.01 49.67
N ILE A 13 -17.11 -5.15 50.34
CA ILE A 13 -16.22 -4.18 49.66
C ILE A 13 -15.14 -4.91 48.84
N ARG A 14 -14.54 -5.96 49.39
CA ARG A 14 -13.54 -6.77 48.66
C ARG A 14 -14.15 -7.52 47.48
N ALA A 15 -15.35 -8.07 47.65
CA ALA A 15 -16.09 -8.72 46.57
C ALA A 15 -16.46 -7.74 45.45
N GLY A 16 -16.90 -6.53 45.80
CA GLY A 16 -17.19 -5.47 44.82
C GLY A 16 -15.96 -5.02 44.05
N ALA A 17 -14.81 -4.85 44.74
CA ALA A 17 -13.55 -4.52 44.09
C ALA A 17 -13.08 -5.64 43.14
N ALA A 18 -13.21 -6.90 43.54
CA ALA A 18 -12.87 -8.05 42.70
C ALA A 18 -13.80 -8.18 41.48
N ALA A 19 -15.09 -7.87 41.64
CA ALA A 19 -16.04 -7.86 40.53
C ALA A 19 -15.73 -6.72 39.54
N ALA A 20 -15.38 -5.52 40.02
CA ALA A 20 -15.00 -4.39 39.17
C ALA A 20 -13.75 -4.69 38.34
N THR A 21 -12.70 -5.24 38.95
CA THR A 21 -11.47 -5.60 38.22
C THR A 21 -11.70 -6.73 37.21
N ALA A 22 -12.54 -7.71 37.55
CA ALA A 22 -12.96 -8.75 36.61
C ALA A 22 -13.75 -8.18 35.43
N ASN A 23 -14.66 -7.23 35.67
CA ASN A 23 -15.45 -6.61 34.61
C ASN A 23 -14.60 -5.71 33.70
N GLU A 24 -13.63 -4.97 34.26
CA GLU A 24 -12.66 -4.20 33.48
C GLU A 24 -11.76 -5.11 32.63
N ALA A 25 -11.32 -6.25 33.19
CA ALA A 25 -10.52 -7.22 32.46
C ALA A 25 -11.33 -7.88 31.32
N ALA A 26 -12.59 -8.23 31.59
CA ALA A 26 -13.54 -8.76 30.60
C ALA A 26 -13.84 -7.74 29.50
N GLY A 27 -14.05 -6.47 29.85
CA GLY A 27 -14.25 -5.39 28.88
C GLY A 27 -13.02 -5.17 27.99
N ARG A 28 -11.81 -5.21 28.56
CA ARG A 28 -10.55 -5.12 27.81
C ARG A 28 -10.33 -6.32 26.87
N THR A 29 -10.66 -7.53 27.31
CA THR A 29 -10.59 -8.73 26.45
C THR A 29 -11.68 -8.74 25.39
N ALA A 30 -12.85 -8.18 25.64
CA ALA A 30 -13.93 -8.06 24.65
C ALA A 30 -13.66 -6.99 23.59
N ALA A 31 -12.96 -5.89 23.94
CA ALA A 31 -12.62 -4.81 23.00
C ALA A 31 -11.42 -5.15 22.10
N ALA A 32 -10.49 -5.99 22.56
CA ALA A 32 -9.27 -6.32 21.82
C ALA A 32 -9.49 -7.02 20.46
N PRO A 33 -10.46 -7.95 20.27
CA PRO A 33 -10.74 -8.56 18.97
C PRO A 33 -11.35 -7.57 17.98
N ALA A 34 -12.28 -6.73 18.42
CA ALA A 34 -12.95 -5.75 17.56
C ALA A 34 -11.95 -4.68 17.06
N SER A 35 -11.11 -4.13 17.96
CA SER A 35 -10.05 -3.20 17.58
C SER A 35 -9.09 -3.83 16.56
N ARG A 36 -8.62 -5.07 16.83
CA ARG A 36 -7.71 -5.78 15.91
C ARG A 36 -8.36 -6.07 14.56
N SER A 37 -9.65 -6.39 14.51
CA SER A 37 -10.36 -6.58 13.25
C SER A 37 -10.48 -5.29 12.43
N ALA A 38 -10.67 -4.15 13.09
CA ALA A 38 -10.71 -2.84 12.43
C ALA A 38 -9.31 -2.46 11.91
N ASP A 39 -8.26 -2.63 12.72
CA ASP A 39 -6.88 -2.36 12.34
C ASP A 39 -6.44 -3.25 11.16
N LEU A 40 -6.78 -4.54 11.19
CA LEU A 40 -6.52 -5.47 10.09
C LEU A 40 -7.31 -5.13 8.83
N ALA A 41 -8.56 -4.67 8.95
CA ALA A 41 -9.35 -4.21 7.81
C ALA A 41 -8.71 -2.98 7.15
N VAL A 42 -8.27 -2.00 7.95
CA VAL A 42 -7.55 -0.82 7.46
C VAL A 42 -6.23 -1.19 6.81
N LEU A 43 -5.46 -2.10 7.43
CA LEU A 43 -4.20 -2.58 6.86
C LEU A 43 -4.43 -3.30 5.53
N THR A 44 -5.44 -4.18 5.45
CA THR A 44 -5.77 -4.93 4.23
C THR A 44 -6.19 -3.99 3.10
N ALA A 45 -7.02 -2.99 3.40
CA ALA A 45 -7.42 -1.97 2.43
C ALA A 45 -6.21 -1.15 1.94
N THR A 46 -5.28 -0.83 2.84
CA THR A 46 -4.07 -0.06 2.51
C THR A 46 -3.13 -0.88 1.63
N VAL A 47 -2.88 -2.15 1.95
CA VAL A 47 -2.08 -3.07 1.12
C VAL A 47 -2.68 -3.22 -0.26
N ALA A 48 -3.99 -3.47 -0.35
CA ALA A 48 -4.69 -3.60 -1.64
C ALA A 48 -4.53 -2.35 -2.52
N ARG A 49 -4.63 -1.16 -1.92
CA ARG A 49 -4.42 0.11 -2.64
C ARG A 49 -2.97 0.25 -3.11
N VAL A 50 -1.99 -0.03 -2.25
CA VAL A 50 -0.56 0.04 -2.59
C VAL A 50 -0.22 -0.94 -3.71
N ASP A 51 -0.78 -2.15 -3.68
CA ASP A 51 -0.58 -3.14 -4.74
C ASP A 51 -1.15 -2.66 -6.08
N GLN A 52 -2.33 -2.04 -6.06
CA GLN A 52 -2.93 -1.46 -7.26
C GLN A 52 -2.10 -0.30 -7.83
N GLU A 53 -1.65 0.62 -6.97
CA GLU A 53 -0.78 1.74 -7.38
C GLU A 53 0.56 1.22 -7.94
N ASN A 54 1.17 0.23 -7.29
CA ASN A 54 2.41 -0.39 -7.75
C ASN A 54 2.24 -1.09 -9.10
N ALA A 55 1.13 -1.80 -9.32
CA ALA A 55 0.85 -2.44 -10.60
C ALA A 55 0.71 -1.42 -11.73
N ALA A 56 0.01 -0.30 -11.46
CA ALA A 56 -0.12 0.79 -12.41
C ALA A 56 1.24 1.46 -12.72
N LEU A 57 2.06 1.69 -11.69
CA LEU A 57 3.40 2.26 -11.85
C LEU A 57 4.33 1.35 -12.65
N ARG A 58 4.36 0.04 -12.36
CA ARG A 58 5.15 -0.95 -13.11
C ARG A 58 4.75 -0.98 -14.58
N THR A 59 3.45 -0.91 -14.87
CA THR A 59 2.94 -0.86 -16.25
C THR A 59 3.43 0.40 -16.98
N ARG A 60 3.34 1.56 -16.32
CA ARG A 60 3.84 2.83 -16.88
C ARG A 60 5.36 2.80 -17.10
N MET A 61 6.11 2.25 -16.15
CA MET A 61 7.56 2.11 -16.24
C MET A 61 7.95 1.22 -17.41
N SER A 62 7.31 0.06 -17.57
CA SER A 62 7.57 -0.84 -18.71
C SER A 62 7.28 -0.18 -20.07
N ARG A 63 6.20 0.62 -20.17
CA ARG A 63 5.90 1.41 -21.37
C ARG A 63 7.01 2.46 -21.63
N MET A 64 7.42 3.18 -20.60
CA MET A 64 8.49 4.20 -20.72
C MET A 64 9.83 3.57 -21.13
N GLU A 65 10.22 2.45 -20.53
CA GLU A 65 11.44 1.72 -20.91
C GLU A 65 11.41 1.27 -22.36
N SER A 66 10.25 0.80 -22.83
CA SER A 66 10.06 0.41 -24.23
C SER A 66 10.21 1.61 -25.18
N LEU A 67 9.65 2.77 -24.81
CA LEU A 67 9.81 4.01 -25.58
C LEU A 67 11.26 4.49 -25.59
N VAL A 68 11.93 4.52 -24.43
CA VAL A 68 13.35 4.92 -24.34
C VAL A 68 14.21 4.02 -25.22
N ARG A 69 14.00 2.71 -25.18
CA ARG A 69 14.73 1.76 -26.05
C ARG A 69 14.48 2.02 -27.53
N ALA A 70 13.23 2.30 -27.90
CA ALA A 70 12.86 2.66 -29.27
C ALA A 70 13.52 3.98 -29.73
N CYS A 71 13.58 4.99 -28.86
CA CYS A 71 14.31 6.23 -29.09
C CYS A 71 15.81 5.96 -29.27
N SER A 72 16.43 5.15 -28.40
CA SER A 72 17.85 4.81 -28.52
C SER A 72 18.18 4.13 -29.85
N TRP A 73 17.36 3.18 -30.31
CA TRP A 73 17.54 2.55 -31.62
C TRP A 73 17.37 3.53 -32.78
N THR A 74 16.37 4.41 -32.70
CA THR A 74 16.12 5.43 -33.72
C THR A 74 17.32 6.39 -33.83
N VAL A 75 17.83 6.86 -32.69
CA VAL A 75 18.98 7.76 -32.64
C VAL A 75 20.26 7.07 -33.10
N ASP A 76 20.51 5.82 -32.70
CA ASP A 76 21.68 5.06 -33.18
C ASP A 76 21.64 4.88 -34.70
N GLY A 77 20.47 4.52 -35.26
CA GLY A 77 20.29 4.40 -36.71
C GLY A 77 20.56 5.72 -37.44
N LEU A 78 19.97 6.81 -36.96
CA LEU A 78 20.17 8.14 -37.53
C LEU A 78 21.63 8.59 -37.43
N TYR A 79 22.28 8.32 -36.29
CA TYR A 79 23.68 8.68 -36.06
C TYR A 79 24.63 7.93 -37.00
N ARG A 80 24.37 6.63 -37.24
CA ARG A 80 25.13 5.83 -38.22
C ARG A 80 24.95 6.37 -39.64
N TRP A 81 23.72 6.72 -40.02
CA TRP A 81 23.45 7.36 -41.32
C TRP A 81 24.17 8.71 -41.43
N ALA A 82 24.10 9.55 -40.40
CA ALA A 82 24.71 10.88 -40.40
C ALA A 82 26.25 10.86 -40.57
N ARG A 83 26.91 9.77 -40.16
CA ARG A 83 28.36 9.58 -40.38
C ARG A 83 28.73 9.30 -41.84
N ASN A 84 27.82 8.76 -42.64
CA ASN A 84 28.01 8.52 -44.06
C ASN A 84 26.65 8.60 -44.80
N PRO A 85 26.15 9.82 -45.05
CA PRO A 85 24.78 10.02 -45.51
C PRO A 85 24.66 9.63 -46.98
N VAL A 86 24.08 8.45 -47.21
CA VAL A 86 23.74 7.91 -48.53
C VAL A 86 22.27 7.52 -48.51
N GLY A 87 21.51 8.04 -49.47
CA GLY A 87 20.05 7.85 -49.53
C GLY A 87 19.30 8.57 -48.41
N ASP A 88 18.03 8.22 -48.24
CA ASP A 88 17.15 8.84 -47.24
C ASP A 88 17.52 8.43 -45.80
N PRO A 89 17.27 9.29 -44.80
CA PRO A 89 17.43 8.94 -43.41
C PRO A 89 16.57 7.73 -43.02
N PRO A 90 17.04 6.89 -42.08
CA PRO A 90 16.24 5.77 -41.58
C PRO A 90 14.96 6.27 -40.92
N ALA A 91 13.85 5.58 -41.20
CA ALA A 91 12.58 5.88 -40.57
C ALA A 91 12.65 5.68 -39.03
N PRO A 92 11.98 6.52 -38.23
CA PRO A 92 11.95 6.36 -36.79
C PRO A 92 11.22 5.07 -36.41
N HIS A 93 11.58 4.51 -35.25
CA HIS A 93 10.85 3.36 -34.72
C HIS A 93 9.37 3.71 -34.52
N ARG A 94 8.45 2.79 -34.85
CA ARG A 94 7.00 3.03 -34.80
C ARG A 94 6.51 3.64 -33.50
N LEU A 95 7.00 3.16 -32.35
CA LEU A 95 6.66 3.71 -31.03
C LEU A 95 7.07 5.18 -30.85
N VAL A 96 8.18 5.61 -31.45
CA VAL A 96 8.63 7.01 -31.41
C VAL A 96 7.74 7.87 -32.28
N GLN A 97 7.35 7.35 -33.44
CA GLN A 97 6.41 8.03 -34.32
C GLN A 97 5.04 8.20 -33.65
N GLU A 98 4.49 7.13 -33.09
CA GLU A 98 3.23 7.17 -32.33
C GLU A 98 3.30 8.14 -31.15
N TYR A 99 4.41 8.15 -30.41
CA TYR A 99 4.62 9.12 -29.33
C TYR A 99 4.68 10.56 -29.83
N ASN A 100 5.36 10.82 -30.95
CA ASN A 100 5.41 12.17 -31.53
C ASN A 100 4.06 12.64 -32.06
N ASP A 101 3.23 11.72 -32.57
CA ASP A 101 1.92 12.03 -33.13
C ASP A 101 0.86 12.23 -32.03
N THR A 102 0.94 11.47 -30.94
CA THR A 102 -0.09 11.43 -29.89
C THR A 102 0.32 12.12 -28.58
N GLY A 103 1.61 12.32 -28.36
CA GLY A 103 2.18 12.84 -27.11
C GLY A 103 2.09 11.88 -25.91
N SER A 104 1.74 10.60 -26.13
CA SER A 104 1.46 9.65 -25.05
C SER A 104 2.02 8.25 -25.27
#